data_AF-A0AA95JAX1-F1
#
_entry.id   AF-A0AA95JAX1-F1
#
_cell.length_a   1.000
_cell.length_b   1.000
_cell.length_c   1.000
_cell.angle_alpha   90.00
_cell.angle_beta   90.00
_cell.angle_gamma   90.00
#
_symmetry.space_group_name_H-M   'P 1'
#
loop_
_entity.id
_entity.type
_entity.pdbx_description
1 polymer ?
#
loop_
_entity_poly.entity_id
_entity_poly.type
_entity_poly.pdbx_seq_one_letter_code
_entity_poly.pdbx_strand_id
1 'polypeptide(L)'
;MKLLSIEPTPSPNSMKLNVDERLESGLRFNYTVEQRETAPPLITKLLSLPGVKGVFHAADFLAIDRKGSADWAVILDGVRDVFGATGDGSGMSAIPIADGFGEAHVRVQMYRGIPIQLRVQSGGQEFRAAMPERFTQAITEASGATMIRERKLEELGIRYGEPQEVLDEVTKELDAAYSPARLRDLVQQAIAAGSEATPPAPPSPLTADQVREALGSQDWRERYAALERLKPGADDLEVIALALRDSHLSVKRLAVVYLGDLRTPETMPYLFEALKDTSGAVRRTAGDTLSDLGDPAAIGPMILALRDSNKLVRWRAARFLYEAGDESALDALQYVTANESEFEVRLQAEMAVARIERGEEAAGSVWQQMTKMREGQSE
;
A
#
# COMPACT_ATOMS: atom_id res chain seq x y z
N MET A 1 34.87 -13.54 -6.47
CA MET A 1 33.64 -12.86 -6.04
C MET A 1 33.57 -12.64 -4.53
N LYS A 2 33.49 -11.38 -4.13
CA LYS A 2 33.16 -10.85 -2.79
C LYS A 2 31.88 -10.03 -2.88
N LEU A 3 31.11 -10.01 -1.80
CA LEU A 3 29.92 -9.17 -1.68
C LEU A 3 30.35 -7.74 -1.35
N LEU A 4 29.92 -6.77 -2.16
CA LEU A 4 30.17 -5.35 -1.94
C LEU A 4 28.99 -4.69 -1.23
N SER A 5 27.77 -4.95 -1.71
CA SER A 5 26.54 -4.46 -1.09
C SER A 5 25.33 -5.30 -1.49
N ILE A 6 24.24 -5.11 -0.76
CA ILE A 6 22.95 -5.72 -1.06
C ILE A 6 21.95 -4.59 -1.27
N GLU A 7 21.26 -4.63 -2.41
CA GLU A 7 20.24 -3.68 -2.81
C GLU A 7 18.96 -4.46 -3.11
N PRO A 8 17.80 -4.12 -2.55
CA PRO A 8 16.56 -4.65 -3.11
C PRO A 8 16.37 -4.27 -4.59
N THR A 9 15.40 -4.90 -5.23
CA THR A 9 14.96 -4.55 -6.58
C THR A 9 13.51 -4.06 -6.53
N PRO A 10 12.96 -3.48 -7.61
CA PRO A 10 11.53 -3.16 -7.68
C PRO A 10 10.61 -4.40 -7.49
N SER A 11 11.16 -5.61 -7.58
CA SER A 11 10.45 -6.83 -7.23
C SER A 11 10.63 -7.12 -5.74
N PRO A 12 9.54 -7.19 -4.93
CA PRO A 12 9.61 -7.52 -3.50
C PRO A 12 10.12 -8.96 -3.23
N ASN A 13 10.27 -9.75 -4.30
CA ASN A 13 10.77 -11.11 -4.28
C ASN A 13 12.20 -11.23 -4.81
N SER A 14 12.89 -10.12 -5.09
CA SER A 14 14.25 -10.17 -5.62
C SER A 14 15.16 -9.13 -4.95
N MET A 15 16.36 -9.55 -4.59
CA MET A 15 17.42 -8.69 -4.05
C MET A 15 18.67 -8.82 -4.90
N LYS A 16 19.21 -7.67 -5.29
CA LYS A 16 20.49 -7.51 -5.97
C LYS A 16 21.63 -7.55 -4.95
N LEU A 17 22.66 -8.31 -5.26
CA LEU A 17 23.92 -8.42 -4.55
C LEU A 17 24.99 -7.87 -5.48
N ASN A 18 25.51 -6.69 -5.19
CA ASN A 18 26.66 -6.18 -5.94
C ASN A 18 27.91 -6.92 -5.51
N VAL A 19 28.74 -7.28 -6.49
CA VAL A 19 29.94 -8.08 -6.26
C VAL A 19 31.14 -7.43 -6.94
N ASP A 20 32.34 -7.75 -6.44
CA ASP A 20 33.60 -7.23 -6.97
C ASP A 20 34.01 -7.81 -8.35
N GLU A 21 33.20 -8.71 -8.89
CA GLU A 21 33.46 -9.46 -10.10
C GLU A 21 32.46 -9.07 -11.18
N ARG A 22 32.96 -8.61 -12.33
CA ARG A 22 32.14 -8.15 -13.45
C ARG A 22 32.20 -9.13 -14.61
N LEU A 23 31.04 -9.59 -15.06
CA LEU A 23 30.87 -10.34 -16.30
C LEU A 23 31.17 -9.49 -17.54
N GLU A 24 31.65 -10.15 -18.59
CA GLU A 24 31.85 -9.52 -19.90
C GLU A 24 30.54 -8.93 -20.43
N SER A 25 30.66 -7.81 -21.14
CA SER A 25 29.51 -7.08 -21.68
C SER A 25 28.66 -7.98 -22.59
N GLY A 26 27.37 -8.13 -22.24
CA GLY A 26 26.41 -8.95 -22.99
C GLY A 26 26.16 -10.33 -22.40
N LEU A 27 27.01 -10.81 -21.47
CA LEU A 27 26.77 -12.08 -20.76
C LEU A 27 25.76 -11.90 -19.63
N ARG A 28 24.80 -12.82 -19.56
CA ARG A 28 23.78 -12.90 -18.51
C ARG A 28 23.49 -14.37 -18.26
N PHE A 29 23.45 -14.76 -16.99
CA PHE A 29 23.11 -16.12 -16.59
C PHE A 29 21.91 -16.10 -15.67
N ASN A 30 21.01 -17.06 -15.84
CA ASN A 30 19.89 -17.26 -14.93
C ASN A 30 19.94 -18.72 -14.46
N TYR A 31 20.04 -18.91 -13.15
CA TYR A 31 20.13 -20.22 -12.53
C TYR A 31 18.90 -20.46 -11.66
N THR A 32 18.18 -21.55 -11.92
CA THR A 32 17.07 -21.99 -11.07
C THR A 32 17.50 -23.13 -10.14
N VAL A 33 16.65 -23.49 -9.18
CA VAL A 33 16.92 -24.60 -8.24
C VAL A 33 17.16 -25.92 -8.99
N GLU A 34 16.53 -26.12 -10.14
CA GLU A 34 16.68 -27.30 -11.00
C GLU A 34 18.07 -27.35 -11.68
N GLN A 35 18.76 -26.21 -11.80
CA GLN A 35 20.07 -26.08 -12.43
C GLN A 35 21.21 -26.01 -11.42
N ARG A 36 20.93 -26.31 -10.14
CA ARG A 36 21.88 -26.16 -9.03
C ARG A 36 23.18 -26.95 -9.20
N GLU A 37 23.11 -28.13 -9.81
CA GLU A 37 24.26 -29.04 -10.01
C GLU A 37 25.21 -28.57 -11.12
N THR A 38 24.73 -27.75 -12.05
CA THR A 38 25.52 -27.21 -13.18
C THR A 38 25.91 -25.74 -12.97
N ALA A 39 25.46 -25.13 -11.88
CA ALA A 39 25.77 -23.75 -11.51
C ALA A 39 27.19 -23.61 -10.91
N PRO A 40 27.79 -22.41 -10.98
CA PRO A 40 29.07 -22.14 -10.31
C PRO A 40 28.99 -22.36 -8.79
N PRO A 41 30.09 -22.74 -8.10
CA PRO A 41 30.06 -23.16 -6.70
C PRO A 41 29.42 -22.16 -5.72
N LEU A 42 29.64 -20.85 -5.93
CA LEU A 42 29.01 -19.81 -5.12
C LEU A 42 27.49 -19.74 -5.35
N ILE A 43 27.06 -19.83 -6.60
CA ILE A 43 25.65 -19.82 -6.99
C ILE A 43 24.94 -21.06 -6.44
N THR A 44 25.59 -22.23 -6.47
CA THR A 44 25.09 -23.46 -5.85
C THR A 44 24.81 -23.27 -4.36
N LYS A 45 25.70 -22.58 -3.63
CA LYS A 45 25.48 -22.26 -2.21
C LYS A 45 24.31 -21.31 -2.00
N LEU A 46 24.20 -20.25 -2.81
CA LEU A 46 23.08 -19.29 -2.74
C LEU A 46 21.74 -19.96 -3.06
N LEU A 47 21.68 -20.80 -4.09
CA LEU A 47 20.49 -21.61 -4.43
C LEU A 47 20.13 -22.64 -3.36
N SER A 48 21.04 -22.96 -2.44
CA SER A 48 20.79 -23.89 -1.33
C SER A 48 20.23 -23.20 -0.08
N LEU A 49 20.20 -21.86 -0.06
CA LEU A 49 19.61 -21.11 1.04
C LEU A 49 18.09 -21.35 1.12
N PRO A 50 17.51 -21.54 2.32
CA PRO A 50 16.08 -21.73 2.47
C PRO A 50 15.29 -20.57 1.88
N GLY A 51 14.35 -20.89 0.98
CA GLY A 51 13.46 -19.88 0.39
C GLY A 51 13.97 -19.21 -0.88
N VAL A 52 15.22 -19.43 -1.31
CA VAL A 52 15.71 -18.97 -2.61
C VAL A 52 15.12 -19.84 -3.74
N LYS A 53 14.64 -19.21 -4.81
CA LYS A 53 14.08 -19.87 -6.01
C LYS A 53 14.93 -19.69 -7.26
N GLY A 54 15.80 -18.68 -7.31
CA GLY A 54 16.64 -18.43 -8.47
C GLY A 54 17.75 -17.44 -8.16
N VAL A 55 18.79 -17.46 -8.98
CA VAL A 55 19.88 -16.49 -8.96
C VAL A 55 20.18 -16.07 -10.38
N PHE A 56 20.06 -14.79 -10.66
CA PHE A 56 20.47 -14.17 -11.91
C PHE A 56 21.84 -13.52 -11.75
N HIS A 57 22.69 -13.56 -12.76
CA HIS A 57 24.02 -12.95 -12.75
C HIS A 57 24.21 -12.16 -14.04
N ALA A 58 24.42 -10.85 -13.91
CA ALA A 58 24.72 -9.97 -15.04
C ALA A 58 25.62 -8.83 -14.58
N ALA A 59 26.50 -8.36 -15.47
CA ALA A 59 27.46 -7.32 -15.15
C ALA A 59 28.19 -7.63 -13.84
N ASP A 60 28.15 -6.72 -12.87
CA ASP A 60 28.81 -6.78 -11.56
C ASP A 60 27.84 -7.10 -10.41
N PHE A 61 26.72 -7.78 -10.70
CA PHE A 61 25.75 -8.15 -9.66
C PHE A 61 25.10 -9.52 -9.85
N LEU A 62 24.68 -10.10 -8.73
CA LEU A 62 23.75 -11.21 -8.67
C LEU A 62 22.36 -10.71 -8.26
N ALA A 63 21.27 -11.25 -8.76
CA ALA A 63 19.94 -11.04 -8.19
C ALA A 63 19.42 -12.36 -7.64
N ILE A 64 19.19 -12.41 -6.32
CA ILE A 64 18.58 -13.54 -5.64
C ILE A 64 17.08 -13.36 -5.66
N ASP A 65 16.39 -14.33 -6.23
CA ASP A 65 14.95 -14.40 -6.18
C ASP A 65 14.51 -15.33 -5.03
N ARG A 66 13.57 -14.87 -4.21
CA ARG A 66 12.93 -15.68 -3.17
C ARG A 66 11.56 -16.23 -3.60
N LYS A 67 11.13 -17.30 -2.94
CA LYS A 67 9.73 -17.73 -2.89
C LYS A 67 8.93 -16.67 -2.13
N GLY A 68 7.70 -16.38 -2.55
CA GLY A 68 6.92 -15.23 -2.06
C GLY A 68 6.66 -15.19 -0.55
N SER A 69 6.74 -16.33 0.14
CA SER A 69 6.52 -16.45 1.58
C SER A 69 7.81 -16.62 2.41
N ALA A 70 8.98 -16.54 1.78
CA ALA A 70 10.26 -16.79 2.45
C ALA A 70 10.78 -15.53 3.15
N ASP A 71 11.33 -15.66 4.35
CA ASP A 71 11.85 -14.53 5.14
C ASP A 71 13.19 -14.01 4.58
N TRP A 72 13.27 -12.71 4.31
CA TRP A 72 14.49 -12.07 3.84
C TRP A 72 15.58 -12.06 4.92
N ALA A 73 15.25 -11.96 6.21
CA ALA A 73 16.26 -11.97 7.27
C ALA A 73 17.09 -13.26 7.25
N VAL A 74 16.40 -14.41 7.16
CA VAL A 74 17.03 -15.73 7.05
C VAL A 74 17.87 -15.88 5.78
N ILE A 75 17.35 -15.38 4.65
CA ILE A 75 18.09 -15.43 3.38
C ILE A 75 19.34 -14.55 3.44
N LEU A 76 19.22 -13.32 3.96
CA LEU A 76 20.32 -12.35 4.03
C LEU A 76 21.42 -12.78 4.99
N ASP A 77 21.07 -13.39 6.13
CA ASP A 77 22.06 -14.00 7.02
C ASP A 77 22.79 -15.15 6.33
N GLY A 78 22.05 -16.03 5.64
CA GLY A 78 22.63 -17.08 4.82
C GLY A 78 23.53 -16.56 3.68
N VAL A 79 23.17 -15.44 3.04
CA VAL A 79 23.99 -14.79 2.02
C VAL A 79 25.31 -14.31 2.64
N ARG A 80 25.27 -13.66 3.81
CA ARG A 80 26.48 -13.21 4.52
C ARG A 80 27.41 -14.37 4.86
N ASP A 81 26.84 -15.50 5.31
CA ASP A 81 27.58 -16.72 5.58
C ASP A 81 28.23 -17.30 4.32
N VAL A 82 27.50 -17.34 3.19
CA VAL A 82 27.99 -17.86 1.91
C VAL A 82 29.17 -17.04 1.36
N PHE A 83 29.13 -15.72 1.55
CA PHE A 83 30.21 -14.81 1.14
C PHE A 83 31.33 -14.67 2.18
N GLY A 84 31.21 -15.31 3.36
CA GLY A 84 32.28 -15.42 4.34
C GLY A 84 32.55 -14.14 5.14
N ALA A 85 31.53 -13.31 5.38
CA ALA A 85 31.68 -12.08 6.14
C ALA A 85 31.83 -12.36 7.65
N THR A 86 33.05 -12.68 8.11
CA THR A 86 33.46 -12.38 9.48
C THR A 86 33.59 -10.86 9.61
N GLY A 87 32.91 -10.29 10.60
CA GLY A 87 32.59 -8.87 10.69
C GLY A 87 33.74 -7.90 10.41
N ASP A 88 33.43 -6.90 9.58
CA ASP A 88 33.79 -5.50 9.80
C ASP A 88 32.70 -4.65 9.15
N GLY A 89 31.98 -3.89 9.99
CA GLY A 89 30.93 -3.00 9.56
C GLY A 89 31.51 -1.79 8.85
N SER A 90 31.39 -1.74 7.53
CA SER A 90 31.35 -0.48 6.76
C SER A 90 30.94 -0.81 5.33
N GLY A 91 29.75 -0.34 4.92
CA GLY A 91 29.24 -0.58 3.57
C GLY A 91 27.73 -0.83 3.48
N MET A 92 26.92 -0.15 4.28
CA MET A 92 25.49 -0.02 3.94
C MET A 92 25.37 1.02 2.82
N SER A 93 25.38 0.56 1.58
CA SER A 93 25.09 1.37 0.39
C SER A 93 23.99 0.73 -0.45
N ALA A 94 22.94 1.53 -0.66
CA ALA A 94 21.73 1.35 -1.46
C ALA A 94 20.75 0.25 -0.99
N ILE A 95 19.96 0.57 0.04
CA ILE A 95 18.78 -0.21 0.46
C ILE A 95 17.54 0.43 -0.21
N PRO A 96 16.85 -0.24 -1.13
CA PRO A 96 15.54 0.25 -1.59
C PRO A 96 14.42 0.22 -0.56
N ILE A 97 13.48 1.13 -0.86
CA ILE A 97 12.18 1.35 -0.25
C ILE A 97 11.45 0.00 -0.13
N ALA A 98 11.06 -0.38 1.08
CA ALA A 98 10.20 -1.54 1.30
C ALA A 98 8.79 -1.24 0.80
N ASP A 99 8.55 -1.29 -0.52
CA ASP A 99 7.20 -1.40 -1.04
C ASP A 99 6.62 -2.72 -0.53
N GLY A 100 5.57 -2.66 0.30
CA GLY A 100 4.93 -3.84 0.86
C GLY A 100 4.72 -3.90 2.37
N PHE A 101 5.28 -2.99 3.20
CA PHE A 101 5.14 -3.15 4.67
C PHE A 101 3.68 -2.93 5.12
N GLY A 102 3.02 -4.04 5.45
CA GLY A 102 1.61 -4.05 5.79
C GLY A 102 0.67 -3.89 4.59
N GLU A 103 1.13 -4.02 3.35
CA GLU A 103 0.27 -3.93 2.16
C GLU A 103 -0.67 -5.13 2.05
N ALA A 104 -1.92 -4.83 1.76
CA ALA A 104 -3.02 -5.75 1.62
C ALA A 104 -3.79 -5.40 0.35
N HIS A 105 -3.63 -6.22 -0.70
CA HIS A 105 -4.35 -6.06 -1.96
C HIS A 105 -5.78 -6.55 -1.80
N VAL A 106 -6.74 -5.66 -2.04
CA VAL A 106 -8.15 -5.94 -1.80
C VAL A 106 -8.87 -6.12 -3.13
N ARG A 107 -9.54 -7.26 -3.28
CA ARG A 107 -10.35 -7.62 -4.45
C ARG A 107 -11.73 -8.06 -4.02
N VAL A 108 -12.75 -7.68 -4.79
CA VAL A 108 -14.12 -8.12 -4.58
C VAL A 108 -14.62 -8.91 -5.78
N GLN A 109 -15.21 -10.06 -5.51
CA GLN A 109 -15.95 -10.83 -6.51
C GLN A 109 -17.38 -10.30 -6.57
N MET A 110 -17.83 -9.91 -7.75
CA MET A 110 -19.10 -9.26 -8.04
C MET A 110 -19.98 -10.15 -8.92
N TYR A 111 -21.31 -10.04 -8.76
CA TYR A 111 -22.31 -10.60 -9.65
C TYR A 111 -23.34 -9.52 -9.99
N ARG A 112 -23.39 -9.06 -11.25
CA ARG A 112 -24.30 -7.99 -11.71
C ARG A 112 -24.35 -6.78 -10.76
N GLY A 113 -23.19 -6.32 -10.33
CA GLY A 113 -23.06 -5.18 -9.40
C GLY A 113 -23.30 -5.52 -7.92
N ILE A 114 -23.60 -6.78 -7.56
CA ILE A 114 -23.78 -7.25 -6.18
C ILE A 114 -22.48 -7.93 -5.69
N PRO A 115 -21.86 -7.47 -4.59
CA PRO A 115 -20.72 -8.13 -3.96
C PRO A 115 -21.03 -9.55 -3.46
N ILE A 116 -20.15 -10.50 -3.73
CA ILE A 116 -20.25 -11.91 -3.32
C ILE A 116 -19.25 -12.25 -2.22
N GLN A 117 -17.97 -11.97 -2.51
CA GLN A 117 -16.85 -12.40 -1.68
C GLN A 117 -15.72 -11.38 -1.77
N LEU A 118 -15.18 -11.01 -0.63
CA LEU A 118 -13.98 -10.20 -0.52
C LEU A 118 -12.75 -11.10 -0.41
N ARG A 119 -11.65 -10.70 -1.05
CA ARG A 119 -10.34 -11.34 -0.98
C ARG A 119 -9.28 -10.31 -0.65
N VAL A 120 -8.46 -10.61 0.35
CA VAL A 120 -7.33 -9.79 0.77
C VAL A 120 -6.07 -10.61 0.63
N GLN A 121 -5.12 -10.13 -0.17
CA GLN A 121 -3.84 -10.79 -0.40
C GLN A 121 -2.70 -9.95 0.19
N SER A 122 -1.89 -10.55 1.06
CA SER A 122 -0.74 -9.91 1.70
C SER A 122 0.35 -10.93 2.01
N GLY A 123 1.61 -10.60 1.74
CA GLY A 123 2.74 -11.49 2.06
C GLY A 123 2.65 -12.91 1.48
N GLY A 124 1.97 -13.07 0.32
CA GLY A 124 1.72 -14.37 -0.29
C GLY A 124 0.61 -15.21 0.36
N GLN A 125 0.00 -14.73 1.45
CA GLN A 125 -1.20 -15.30 2.05
C GLN A 125 -2.46 -14.66 1.45
N GLU A 126 -3.56 -15.41 1.42
CA GLU A 126 -4.86 -14.93 0.94
C GLU A 126 -5.94 -15.19 1.98
N PHE A 127 -6.64 -14.13 2.38
CA PHE A 127 -7.75 -14.13 3.31
C PHE A 127 -9.04 -13.88 2.54
N ARG A 128 -10.13 -14.54 2.94
CA ARG A 128 -11.41 -14.48 2.21
C ARG A 128 -12.57 -14.33 3.18
N ALA A 129 -13.53 -13.47 2.84
CA ALA A 129 -14.79 -13.31 3.56
C ALA A 129 -15.95 -13.35 2.57
N ALA A 130 -16.98 -14.13 2.86
CA ALA A 130 -18.25 -14.02 2.16
C ALA A 130 -18.98 -12.74 2.62
N MET A 131 -19.71 -12.11 1.72
CA MET A 131 -20.58 -11.00 2.09
C MET A 131 -21.73 -11.46 3.00
N PRO A 132 -22.31 -10.57 3.83
CA PRO A 132 -23.43 -10.91 4.71
C PRO A 132 -24.61 -11.57 3.97
N GLU A 133 -25.41 -12.36 4.69
CA GLU A 133 -26.45 -13.23 4.12
C GLU A 133 -27.41 -12.52 3.15
N ARG A 134 -27.73 -11.24 3.41
CA ARG A 134 -28.59 -10.42 2.54
C ARG A 134 -28.06 -10.28 1.10
N PHE A 135 -26.75 -10.32 0.89
CA PHE A 135 -26.16 -10.31 -0.45
C PHE A 135 -26.37 -11.64 -1.16
N THR A 136 -26.21 -12.75 -0.44
CA THR A 136 -26.50 -14.10 -0.96
C THR A 136 -27.97 -14.24 -1.35
N GLN A 137 -28.88 -13.73 -0.53
CA GLN A 137 -30.32 -13.70 -0.83
C GLN A 137 -30.60 -12.87 -2.10
N ALA A 138 -30.04 -11.66 -2.17
CA ALA A 138 -30.17 -10.79 -3.35
C ALA A 138 -29.64 -11.46 -4.63
N ILE A 139 -28.50 -12.16 -4.56
CA ILE A 139 -27.94 -12.90 -5.70
C ILE A 139 -28.88 -14.04 -6.12
N THR A 140 -29.40 -14.82 -5.17
CA THR A 140 -30.33 -15.92 -5.47
C THR A 140 -31.61 -15.41 -6.14
N GLU A 141 -32.14 -14.28 -5.68
CA GLU A 141 -33.29 -13.62 -6.31
C GLU A 141 -32.96 -13.11 -7.72
N ALA A 142 -31.76 -12.56 -7.92
CA ALA A 142 -31.30 -12.00 -9.20
C ALA A 142 -30.94 -13.06 -10.26
N SER A 143 -30.40 -14.23 -9.87
CA SER A 143 -29.72 -15.13 -10.81
C SER A 143 -30.59 -16.17 -11.49
N GLY A 144 -31.77 -16.48 -10.95
CA GLY A 144 -32.45 -17.74 -11.31
C GLY A 144 -31.48 -18.94 -11.23
N ALA A 145 -31.60 -19.92 -12.14
CA ALA A 145 -30.86 -21.19 -12.09
C ALA A 145 -29.42 -21.18 -12.67
N THR A 146 -28.86 -20.06 -13.15
CA THR A 146 -27.55 -20.06 -13.88
C THR A 146 -26.56 -18.97 -13.41
N MET A 147 -25.88 -19.22 -12.29
CA MET A 147 -25.00 -18.24 -11.61
C MET A 147 -23.54 -18.17 -12.13
N ILE A 148 -23.05 -19.18 -12.87
CA ILE A 148 -21.60 -19.41 -13.02
C ILE A 148 -20.90 -18.46 -14.02
N ARG A 149 -21.60 -17.94 -15.03
CA ARG A 149 -20.97 -17.24 -16.17
C ARG A 149 -20.77 -15.73 -16.04
N GLU A 150 -21.20 -15.10 -14.94
CA GLU A 150 -21.27 -13.63 -14.83
C GLU A 150 -20.50 -13.03 -13.65
N ARG A 151 -19.67 -13.85 -12.99
CA ARG A 151 -18.87 -13.37 -11.86
C ARG A 151 -17.68 -12.57 -12.38
N LYS A 152 -17.54 -11.33 -11.91
CA LYS A 152 -16.41 -10.45 -12.21
C LYS A 152 -15.56 -10.26 -10.97
N LEU A 153 -14.24 -10.26 -11.11
CA LEU A 153 -13.33 -9.89 -10.04
C LEU A 153 -12.93 -8.42 -10.27
N GLU A 154 -13.10 -7.58 -9.25
CA GLU A 154 -12.76 -6.16 -9.29
C GLU A 154 -11.71 -5.84 -8.23
N GLU A 155 -10.74 -5.00 -8.60
CA GLU A 155 -9.69 -4.50 -7.71
C GLU A 155 -10.24 -3.28 -6.94
N LEU A 156 -10.21 -3.33 -5.60
CA LEU A 156 -10.57 -2.19 -4.74
C LEU A 156 -9.33 -1.38 -4.30
N GLY A 157 -8.14 -1.82 -4.70
CA GLY A 157 -6.87 -1.14 -4.41
C GLY A 157 -6.10 -1.76 -3.25
N ILE A 158 -5.09 -1.03 -2.78
CA ILE A 158 -4.20 -1.44 -1.70
C ILE A 158 -4.70 -0.79 -0.41
N ARG A 159 -4.85 -1.59 0.65
CA ARG A 159 -4.99 -1.11 2.02
C ARG A 159 -3.73 -1.49 2.78
N TYR A 160 -3.45 -0.76 3.85
CA TYR A 160 -2.36 -1.08 4.75
C TYR A 160 -2.95 -1.64 6.04
N GLY A 161 -2.26 -2.53 6.74
CA GLY A 161 -2.71 -3.11 8.01
C GLY A 161 -2.61 -4.63 8.06
N GLU A 162 -3.05 -5.19 9.18
CA GLU A 162 -3.16 -6.64 9.31
C GLU A 162 -4.24 -7.17 8.34
N PRO A 163 -3.96 -8.22 7.55
CA PRO A 163 -4.86 -8.64 6.46
C PRO A 163 -6.27 -9.00 6.91
N GLN A 164 -6.41 -9.60 8.10
CA GLN A 164 -7.72 -9.92 8.68
C GLN A 164 -8.48 -8.66 9.12
N GLU A 165 -7.81 -7.68 9.72
CA GLU A 165 -8.43 -6.41 10.09
C GLU A 165 -8.91 -5.66 8.85
N VAL A 166 -8.08 -5.63 7.80
CA VAL A 166 -8.43 -5.04 6.49
C VAL A 166 -9.65 -5.75 5.90
N LEU A 167 -9.69 -7.08 5.93
CA LEU A 167 -10.81 -7.87 5.44
C LEU A 167 -12.11 -7.51 6.18
N ASP A 168 -12.07 -7.43 7.51
CA ASP A 168 -13.22 -7.13 8.35
C ASP A 168 -13.72 -5.69 8.15
N GLU A 169 -12.80 -4.73 8.05
CA GLU A 169 -13.10 -3.32 7.80
C GLU A 169 -13.75 -3.14 6.43
N VAL A 170 -13.13 -3.65 5.37
CA VAL A 170 -13.66 -3.47 4.01
C VAL A 170 -14.98 -4.23 3.83
N THR A 171 -15.17 -5.37 4.49
CA THR A 171 -16.46 -6.07 4.49
C THR A 171 -17.57 -5.19 5.08
N LYS A 172 -17.30 -4.49 6.20
CA LYS A 172 -18.26 -3.55 6.81
C LYS A 172 -18.51 -2.33 5.93
N GLU A 173 -17.47 -1.79 5.30
CA GLU A 173 -17.56 -0.68 4.35
C GLU A 173 -18.44 -1.04 3.15
N LEU A 174 -18.23 -2.21 2.54
CA LEU A 174 -19.08 -2.72 1.46
C LEU A 174 -20.49 -3.02 1.93
N ASP A 175 -20.68 -3.58 3.13
CA ASP A 175 -22.02 -3.75 3.70
C ASP A 175 -22.73 -2.39 3.84
N ALA A 176 -22.05 -1.38 4.35
CA ALA A 176 -22.61 -0.03 4.48
C ALA A 176 -22.98 0.59 3.12
N ALA A 177 -22.10 0.53 2.12
CA ALA A 177 -22.31 1.14 0.81
C ALA A 177 -23.54 0.59 0.04
N TYR A 178 -23.98 -0.63 0.37
CA TYR A 178 -25.12 -1.29 -0.26
C TYR A 178 -26.35 -1.24 0.64
N SER A 179 -27.07 -0.11 0.64
CA SER A 179 -28.32 0.02 1.38
C SER A 179 -29.37 -1.03 0.94
N PRO A 180 -30.37 -1.35 1.78
CA PRO A 180 -31.46 -2.24 1.38
C PRO A 180 -32.18 -1.79 0.11
N ALA A 181 -32.30 -0.48 -0.12
CA ALA A 181 -32.88 0.05 -1.36
C ALA A 181 -31.98 -0.23 -2.57
N ARG A 182 -30.66 0.05 -2.46
CA ARG A 182 -29.69 -0.21 -3.54
C ARG A 182 -29.67 -1.69 -3.92
N LEU A 183 -29.70 -2.62 -2.96
CA LEU A 183 -29.76 -4.05 -3.28
C LEU A 183 -31.05 -4.42 -4.02
N ARG A 184 -32.22 -3.94 -3.56
CA ARG A 184 -33.49 -4.21 -4.27
C ARG A 184 -33.47 -3.70 -5.70
N ASP A 185 -32.95 -2.50 -5.92
CA ASP A 185 -32.87 -1.92 -7.26
C ASP A 185 -31.95 -2.75 -8.17
N LEU A 186 -30.80 -3.21 -7.66
CA LEU A 186 -29.88 -4.10 -8.39
C LEU A 186 -30.54 -5.43 -8.74
N VAL A 187 -31.29 -6.03 -7.81
CA VAL A 187 -32.04 -7.27 -8.04
C VAL A 187 -33.11 -7.06 -9.11
N GLN A 188 -33.89 -6.00 -9.03
CA GLN A 188 -34.93 -5.68 -10.03
C GLN A 188 -34.33 -5.46 -11.42
N GLN A 189 -33.23 -4.72 -11.51
CA GLN A 189 -32.51 -4.49 -12.78
C GLN A 189 -31.96 -5.80 -13.34
N ALA A 190 -31.39 -6.66 -12.49
CA ALA A 190 -30.90 -7.97 -12.91
C ALA A 190 -32.03 -8.87 -13.44
N ILE A 191 -33.18 -8.91 -12.79
CA ILE A 191 -34.35 -9.68 -13.25
C ILE A 191 -34.86 -9.13 -14.58
N ALA A 192 -35.00 -7.81 -14.70
CA ALA A 192 -35.50 -7.14 -15.91
C ALA A 192 -34.58 -7.36 -17.12
N ALA A 193 -33.27 -7.42 -16.91
CA ALA A 193 -32.29 -7.55 -17.99
C ALA A 193 -32.10 -9.00 -18.50
N GLY A 194 -32.65 -10.01 -17.83
CA GLY A 194 -32.64 -11.40 -18.33
C GLY A 194 -31.22 -11.98 -18.51
N SER A 195 -31.02 -12.86 -19.50
CA SER A 195 -29.76 -13.57 -19.75
C SER A 195 -28.70 -12.78 -20.54
N GLU A 196 -29.03 -11.60 -21.07
CA GLU A 196 -28.10 -10.74 -21.82
C GLU A 196 -27.72 -9.48 -21.02
N ALA A 197 -27.95 -9.49 -19.71
CA ALA A 197 -27.79 -8.34 -18.85
C ALA A 197 -26.33 -7.85 -18.79
N THR A 198 -26.12 -6.60 -19.17
CA THR A 198 -24.93 -5.86 -18.76
C THR A 198 -25.02 -5.53 -17.26
N PRO A 199 -23.90 -5.45 -16.54
CA PRO A 199 -23.92 -5.01 -15.15
C PRO A 199 -24.64 -3.67 -15.02
N PRO A 200 -25.54 -3.51 -14.03
CA PRO A 200 -26.25 -2.26 -13.80
C PRO A 200 -25.25 -1.13 -13.56
N ALA A 201 -25.60 0.07 -14.03
CA ALA A 201 -24.79 1.25 -13.79
C ALA A 201 -24.71 1.53 -12.28
N PRO A 202 -23.56 2.03 -11.77
CA PRO A 202 -23.47 2.47 -10.39
C PRO A 202 -24.50 3.57 -10.10
N PRO A 203 -24.97 3.70 -8.84
CA PRO A 203 -25.94 4.71 -8.48
C PRO A 203 -25.42 6.11 -8.80
N SER A 204 -26.34 7.01 -9.18
CA SER A 204 -25.98 8.41 -9.46
C SER A 204 -25.26 9.03 -8.26
N PRO A 205 -24.21 9.85 -8.51
CA PRO A 205 -23.52 10.56 -7.44
C PRO A 205 -24.47 11.45 -6.63
N LEU A 206 -24.16 11.63 -5.36
CA LEU A 206 -24.85 12.60 -4.51
C LEU A 206 -24.14 13.96 -4.55
N THR A 207 -24.93 15.01 -4.40
CA THR A 207 -24.42 16.38 -4.20
C THR A 207 -23.91 16.57 -2.76
N ALA A 208 -23.04 17.56 -2.54
CA ALA A 208 -22.55 17.90 -1.20
C ALA A 208 -23.70 18.13 -0.19
N ASP A 209 -24.79 18.77 -0.61
CA ASP A 209 -25.93 19.04 0.27
C ASP A 209 -26.65 17.76 0.68
N GLN A 210 -26.84 16.82 -0.25
CA GLN A 210 -27.44 15.51 0.04
C GLN A 210 -26.53 14.67 0.96
N VAL A 211 -25.21 14.73 0.75
CA VAL A 211 -24.26 14.06 1.65
C VAL A 211 -24.30 14.70 3.03
N ARG A 212 -24.31 16.04 3.12
CA ARG A 212 -24.41 16.78 4.40
C ARG A 212 -25.67 16.44 5.17
N GLU A 213 -26.81 16.35 4.51
CA GLU A 213 -28.07 15.90 5.12
C GLU A 213 -27.93 14.45 5.65
N ALA A 214 -27.41 13.54 4.83
CA ALA A 214 -27.23 12.14 5.22
C ALA A 214 -26.24 11.95 6.36
N LEU A 215 -25.20 12.79 6.48
CA LEU A 215 -24.27 12.81 7.61
C LEU A 215 -24.96 13.12 8.96
N GLY A 216 -26.21 13.60 8.95
CA GLY A 216 -27.04 13.74 10.15
C GLY A 216 -27.67 12.43 10.66
N SER A 217 -27.57 11.32 9.92
CA SER A 217 -28.16 10.03 10.32
C SER A 217 -27.48 9.44 11.57
N GLN A 218 -28.28 8.79 12.42
CA GLN A 218 -27.76 8.03 13.55
C GLN A 218 -27.05 6.74 13.11
N ASP A 219 -27.42 6.16 11.95
CA ASP A 219 -26.75 4.99 11.41
C ASP A 219 -25.55 5.40 10.56
N TRP A 220 -24.36 5.01 11.01
CA TRP A 220 -23.12 5.28 10.29
C TRP A 220 -23.10 4.66 8.90
N ARG A 221 -23.88 3.59 8.66
CA ARG A 221 -23.96 2.96 7.34
C ARG A 221 -24.58 3.88 6.31
N GLU A 222 -25.60 4.64 6.70
CA GLU A 222 -26.24 5.63 5.82
C GLU A 222 -25.28 6.79 5.54
N ARG A 223 -24.55 7.25 6.56
CA ARG A 223 -23.52 8.28 6.43
C ARG A 223 -22.41 7.84 5.47
N TYR A 224 -21.89 6.63 5.63
CA TYR A 224 -20.86 6.05 4.77
C TYR A 224 -21.37 5.85 3.33
N ALA A 225 -22.56 5.28 3.15
CA ALA A 225 -23.14 5.05 1.84
C ALA A 225 -23.41 6.35 1.07
N ALA A 226 -23.76 7.43 1.78
CA ALA A 226 -23.91 8.74 1.16
C ALA A 226 -22.56 9.31 0.75
N LEU A 227 -21.55 9.27 1.65
CA LEU A 227 -20.21 9.74 1.36
C LEU A 227 -19.56 8.98 0.20
N GLU A 228 -19.68 7.65 0.12
CA GLU A 228 -19.16 6.81 -0.98
C GLU A 228 -19.71 7.22 -2.36
N ARG A 229 -20.88 7.84 -2.39
CA ARG A 229 -21.51 8.33 -3.62
C ARG A 229 -21.13 9.76 -3.97
N LEU A 230 -20.36 10.45 -3.12
CA LEU A 230 -19.78 11.74 -3.47
C LEU A 230 -18.70 11.52 -4.53
N LYS A 231 -18.67 12.39 -5.54
CA LYS A 231 -17.51 12.51 -6.44
C LYS A 231 -16.74 13.75 -6.00
N PRO A 232 -15.63 13.62 -5.27
CA PRO A 232 -14.93 14.76 -4.69
C PRO A 232 -14.52 15.78 -5.75
N GLY A 233 -14.94 17.01 -5.57
CA GLY A 233 -14.49 18.21 -6.28
C GLY A 233 -14.03 19.29 -5.32
N ALA A 234 -13.38 20.34 -5.85
CA ALA A 234 -12.78 21.40 -5.03
C ALA A 234 -13.77 22.07 -4.04
N ASP A 235 -15.04 22.17 -4.42
CA ASP A 235 -16.10 22.79 -3.60
C ASP A 235 -16.63 21.87 -2.48
N ASP A 236 -16.23 20.59 -2.45
CA ASP A 236 -16.71 19.62 -1.48
C ASP A 236 -15.89 19.58 -0.17
N LEU A 237 -14.85 20.41 -0.06
CA LEU A 237 -13.95 20.43 1.09
C LEU A 237 -14.71 20.51 2.43
N GLU A 238 -15.74 21.35 2.52
CA GLU A 238 -16.51 21.50 3.76
C GLU A 238 -17.26 20.23 4.17
N VAL A 239 -17.90 19.54 3.23
CA VAL A 239 -18.66 18.32 3.55
C VAL A 239 -17.72 17.15 3.85
N ILE A 240 -16.57 17.08 3.18
CA ILE A 240 -15.54 16.08 3.46
C ILE A 240 -14.90 16.34 4.83
N ALA A 241 -14.62 17.59 5.18
CA ALA A 241 -14.12 17.98 6.50
C ALA A 241 -15.12 17.67 7.62
N LEU A 242 -16.43 17.79 7.36
CA LEU A 242 -17.46 17.34 8.30
C LEU A 242 -17.40 15.83 8.51
N ALA A 243 -17.25 15.05 7.43
CA ALA A 243 -17.12 13.59 7.50
C ALA A 243 -15.83 13.11 8.19
N LEU A 244 -14.75 13.90 8.14
CA LEU A 244 -13.51 13.59 8.88
C LEU A 244 -13.73 13.55 10.40
N ARG A 245 -14.73 14.28 10.91
CA ARG A 245 -15.07 14.36 12.34
C ARG A 245 -16.18 13.40 12.76
N ASP A 246 -16.51 12.45 11.89
CA ASP A 246 -17.52 11.44 12.16
C ASP A 246 -17.16 10.53 13.34
N SER A 247 -18.17 10.03 14.05
CA SER A 247 -17.95 9.10 15.17
C SER A 247 -17.45 7.72 14.72
N HIS A 248 -17.70 7.33 13.47
CA HIS A 248 -17.36 6.01 12.95
C HIS A 248 -16.10 6.05 12.07
N LEU A 249 -15.14 5.17 12.36
CA LEU A 249 -13.82 5.17 11.71
C LEU A 249 -13.88 5.03 10.18
N SER A 250 -14.81 4.25 9.64
CA SER A 250 -14.92 4.05 8.18
C SER A 250 -15.31 5.33 7.44
N VAL A 251 -16.17 6.17 8.03
CA VAL A 251 -16.56 7.46 7.45
C VAL A 251 -15.36 8.40 7.48
N LYS A 252 -14.67 8.48 8.62
CA LYS A 252 -13.44 9.27 8.77
C LYS A 252 -12.37 8.87 7.76
N ARG A 253 -12.10 7.58 7.60
CA ARG A 253 -11.10 7.07 6.64
C ARG A 253 -11.43 7.45 5.21
N LEU A 254 -12.69 7.29 4.79
CA LEU A 254 -13.11 7.70 3.45
C LEU A 254 -12.95 9.20 3.25
N ALA A 255 -13.26 10.01 4.27
CA ALA A 255 -13.01 11.44 4.23
C ALA A 255 -11.51 11.77 4.05
N VAL A 256 -10.60 11.07 4.73
CA VAL A 256 -9.14 11.26 4.54
C VAL A 256 -8.72 10.94 3.10
N VAL A 257 -9.23 9.85 2.52
CA VAL A 257 -8.95 9.51 1.11
C VAL A 257 -9.42 10.64 0.19
N TYR A 258 -10.64 11.14 0.38
CA TYR A 258 -11.18 12.22 -0.44
C TYR A 258 -10.43 13.54 -0.26
N LEU A 259 -9.97 13.88 0.94
CA LEU A 259 -9.08 15.04 1.15
C LEU A 259 -7.78 14.91 0.35
N GLY A 260 -7.25 13.68 0.20
CA GLY A 260 -6.14 13.36 -0.68
C GLY A 260 -6.47 13.55 -2.16
N ASP A 261 -7.66 13.10 -2.59
CA ASP A 261 -8.13 13.19 -3.97
C ASP A 261 -8.32 14.65 -4.44
N LEU A 262 -8.68 15.56 -3.53
CA LEU A 262 -8.80 16.99 -3.86
C LEU A 262 -7.46 17.61 -4.28
N ARG A 263 -6.34 17.14 -3.71
CA ARG A 263 -4.97 17.60 -4.03
C ARG A 263 -4.79 19.14 -3.95
N THR A 264 -5.40 19.78 -2.95
CA THR A 264 -5.27 21.22 -2.73
C THR A 264 -4.58 21.54 -1.40
N PRO A 265 -3.84 22.67 -1.28
CA PRO A 265 -3.18 23.05 -0.02
C PRO A 265 -4.15 23.20 1.17
N GLU A 266 -5.41 23.54 0.90
CA GLU A 266 -6.45 23.71 1.92
C GLU A 266 -6.82 22.39 2.63
N THR A 267 -6.47 21.23 2.06
CA THR A 267 -6.72 19.94 2.71
C THR A 267 -5.68 19.59 3.78
N MET A 268 -4.51 20.20 3.74
CA MET A 268 -3.37 19.88 4.60
C MET A 268 -3.70 19.99 6.11
N PRO A 269 -4.37 21.04 6.61
CA PRO A 269 -4.76 21.11 8.02
C PRO A 269 -5.64 19.93 8.47
N TYR A 270 -6.51 19.43 7.60
CA TYR A 270 -7.39 18.30 7.88
C TYR A 270 -6.64 16.97 7.86
N LEU A 271 -5.68 16.79 6.95
CA LEU A 271 -4.80 15.62 6.95
C LEU A 271 -3.91 15.59 8.21
N PHE A 272 -3.47 16.75 8.72
CA PHE A 272 -2.75 16.86 9.98
C PHE A 272 -3.63 16.60 11.21
N GLU A 273 -4.92 16.95 11.15
CA GLU A 273 -5.94 16.54 12.14
C GLU A 273 -6.07 15.02 12.14
N ALA A 274 -6.17 14.39 10.96
CA ALA A 274 -6.32 12.95 10.79
C ALA A 274 -5.11 12.14 11.29
N LEU A 275 -3.89 12.68 11.17
CA LEU A 275 -2.67 12.09 11.77
C LEU A 275 -2.73 12.00 13.31
N LYS A 276 -3.67 12.68 13.96
CA LYS A 276 -3.85 12.68 15.41
C LYS A 276 -5.12 11.95 15.85
N ASP A 277 -5.79 11.26 14.92
CA ASP A 277 -7.04 10.55 15.22
C ASP A 277 -6.84 9.43 16.24
N THR A 278 -7.87 9.14 17.03
CA THR A 278 -7.84 8.07 18.04
C THR A 278 -7.68 6.69 17.40
N SER A 279 -8.20 6.49 16.18
CA SER A 279 -8.07 5.25 15.43
C SER A 279 -6.74 5.19 14.69
N GLY A 280 -5.96 4.14 14.97
CA GLY A 280 -4.74 3.84 14.23
C GLY A 280 -5.00 3.67 12.72
N ALA A 281 -6.15 3.14 12.32
CA ALA A 281 -6.50 2.99 10.90
C ALA A 281 -6.68 4.34 10.19
N VAL A 282 -7.23 5.35 10.86
CA VAL A 282 -7.37 6.72 10.31
C VAL A 282 -6.01 7.39 10.22
N ARG A 283 -5.18 7.30 11.28
CA ARG A 283 -3.82 7.86 11.27
C ARG A 283 -2.95 7.26 10.17
N ARG A 284 -3.04 5.95 9.95
CA ARG A 284 -2.34 5.26 8.85
C ARG A 284 -2.78 5.80 7.50
N THR A 285 -4.09 5.87 7.25
CA THR A 285 -4.63 6.43 5.99
C THR A 285 -4.17 7.87 5.79
N ALA A 286 -4.11 8.69 6.85
CA ALA A 286 -3.58 10.05 6.74
C ALA A 286 -2.09 10.07 6.38
N GLY A 287 -1.29 9.20 6.98
CA GLY A 287 0.12 9.00 6.64
C GLY A 287 0.32 8.57 5.19
N ASP A 288 -0.45 7.58 4.73
CA ASP A 288 -0.45 7.12 3.33
C ASP A 288 -0.78 8.27 2.38
N THR A 289 -1.88 8.98 2.63
CA THR A 289 -2.32 10.11 1.80
C THR A 289 -1.27 11.22 1.73
N LEU A 290 -0.66 11.58 2.86
CA LEU A 290 0.39 12.61 2.90
C LEU A 290 1.67 12.17 2.18
N SER A 291 2.05 10.89 2.25
CA SER A 291 3.12 10.32 1.40
C SER A 291 2.80 10.44 -0.08
N ASP A 292 1.58 10.09 -0.49
CA ASP A 292 1.17 10.13 -1.89
C ASP A 292 1.07 11.56 -2.44
N LEU A 293 0.81 12.54 -1.57
CA LEU A 293 0.85 13.97 -1.91
C LEU A 293 2.29 14.51 -2.00
N GLY A 294 3.17 14.11 -1.07
CA GLY A 294 4.58 14.52 -1.06
C GLY A 294 4.81 16.00 -0.78
N ASP A 295 3.84 16.69 -0.16
CA ASP A 295 3.91 18.12 0.15
C ASP A 295 4.86 18.39 1.33
N PRO A 296 5.89 19.26 1.19
CA PRO A 296 6.81 19.61 2.27
C PRO A 296 6.15 20.15 3.54
N ALA A 297 4.94 20.71 3.47
CA ALA A 297 4.20 21.16 4.65
C ALA A 297 3.94 20.02 5.66
N ALA A 298 3.99 18.76 5.21
CA ALA A 298 3.83 17.59 6.05
C ALA A 298 5.11 17.16 6.80
N ILE A 299 6.29 17.75 6.55
CA ILE A 299 7.55 17.38 7.22
C ILE A 299 7.42 17.45 8.74
N GLY A 300 6.99 18.59 9.29
CA GLY A 300 6.81 18.75 10.74
C GLY A 300 5.82 17.73 11.35
N PRO A 301 4.60 17.60 10.80
CA PRO A 301 3.64 16.57 11.21
C PRO A 301 4.18 15.13 11.12
N MET A 302 4.96 14.80 10.09
CA MET A 302 5.54 13.47 9.92
C MET A 302 6.69 13.20 10.90
N ILE A 303 7.50 14.20 11.24
CA ILE A 303 8.48 14.10 12.33
C ILE A 303 7.79 13.71 13.65
N LEU A 304 6.61 14.27 13.94
CA LEU A 304 5.82 13.89 15.11
C LEU A 304 5.28 12.45 14.99
N ALA A 305 4.84 12.05 13.80
CA ALA A 305 4.30 10.72 13.53
C ALA A 305 5.32 9.58 13.66
N LEU A 306 6.64 9.87 13.63
CA LEU A 306 7.69 8.91 14.01
C LEU A 306 7.56 8.37 15.44
N ARG A 307 6.77 9.03 16.30
CA ARG A 307 6.51 8.61 17.70
C ARG A 307 5.17 7.92 17.88
N ASP A 308 4.46 7.61 16.80
CA ASP A 308 3.14 6.98 16.86
C ASP A 308 3.20 5.59 17.52
N SER A 309 2.14 5.22 18.25
CA SER A 309 2.05 3.87 18.84
C SER A 309 1.94 2.77 17.78
N ASN A 310 1.42 3.09 16.60
CA ASN A 310 1.26 2.16 15.49
C ASN A 310 2.51 2.15 14.59
N LYS A 311 3.12 0.98 14.44
CA LYS A 311 4.33 0.78 13.64
C LYS A 311 4.19 1.15 12.16
N LEU A 312 3.02 0.95 11.57
CA LEU A 312 2.78 1.32 10.16
C LEU A 312 2.73 2.84 9.98
N VAL A 313 2.23 3.58 10.97
CA VAL A 313 2.27 5.05 10.97
C VAL A 313 3.72 5.53 11.07
N ARG A 314 4.51 4.96 12.00
CA ARG A 314 5.94 5.29 12.12
C ARG A 314 6.72 4.96 10.86
N TRP A 315 6.44 3.81 10.24
CA TRP A 315 7.05 3.41 8.98
C TRP A 315 6.71 4.40 7.86
N ARG A 316 5.44 4.79 7.72
CA ARG A 316 5.01 5.79 6.73
C ARG A 316 5.64 7.15 6.96
N ALA A 317 5.77 7.58 8.20
CA ALA A 317 6.48 8.79 8.55
C ALA A 317 7.96 8.73 8.14
N ALA A 318 8.65 7.63 8.46
CA ALA A 318 10.04 7.43 8.05
C ALA A 318 10.20 7.39 6.52
N ARG A 319 9.25 6.76 5.80
CA ARG A 319 9.22 6.75 4.32
C ARG A 319 9.01 8.15 3.76
N PHE A 320 8.03 8.89 4.26
CA PHE A 320 7.80 10.28 3.84
C PHE A 320 9.06 11.12 4.03
N LEU A 321 9.71 11.02 5.20
CA LEU A 321 10.89 11.83 5.53
C LEU A 321 12.11 11.39 4.73
N TYR A 322 12.24 10.10 4.42
CA TYR A 322 13.20 9.62 3.41
C TYR A 322 12.93 10.30 2.07
N GLU A 323 11.69 10.31 1.58
CA GLU A 323 11.34 10.91 0.29
C GLU A 323 11.56 12.42 0.25
N ALA A 324 11.25 13.11 1.34
CA ALA A 324 11.44 14.56 1.51
C ALA A 324 12.92 14.96 1.61
N GLY A 325 13.74 14.17 2.33
CA GLY A 325 15.18 14.42 2.48
C GLY A 325 15.53 15.71 3.24
N ASP A 326 14.65 16.18 4.12
CA ASP A 326 14.83 17.44 4.85
C ASP A 326 15.65 17.26 6.14
N GLU A 327 16.70 18.06 6.30
CA GLU A 327 17.63 17.99 7.44
C GLU A 327 16.95 18.20 8.80
N SER A 328 15.82 18.90 8.87
CA SER A 328 15.08 19.10 10.13
C SER A 328 14.55 17.79 10.74
N ALA A 329 14.48 16.72 9.95
CA ALA A 329 14.06 15.40 10.41
C ALA A 329 15.19 14.57 11.03
N LEU A 330 16.46 14.98 10.87
CA LEU A 330 17.62 14.15 11.15
C LEU A 330 17.66 13.67 12.61
N ASP A 331 17.51 14.56 13.58
CA ASP A 331 17.52 14.22 15.02
C ASP A 331 16.44 13.19 15.37
N ALA A 332 15.24 13.35 14.79
CA ALA A 332 14.12 12.45 15.05
C ALA A 332 14.34 11.08 14.42
N LEU A 333 14.88 11.03 13.20
CA LEU A 333 15.19 9.79 12.50
C LEU A 333 16.34 9.02 13.18
N GLN A 334 17.40 9.71 13.63
CA GLN A 334 18.48 9.09 14.40
C GLN A 334 17.98 8.51 15.73
N TYR A 335 17.04 9.19 16.40
CA TYR A 335 16.37 8.64 17.58
C TYR A 335 15.62 7.35 17.26
N VAL A 336 14.86 7.31 16.15
CA VAL A 336 14.16 6.09 15.71
C VAL A 336 15.15 4.97 15.40
N THR A 337 16.22 5.24 14.65
CA THR A 337 17.27 4.25 14.37
C THR A 337 17.82 3.59 15.64
N ALA A 338 18.06 4.36 16.70
CA ALA A 338 18.64 3.85 17.94
C ALA A 338 17.64 3.11 18.86
N ASN A 339 16.35 3.41 18.77
CA ASN A 339 15.36 2.99 19.78
C ASN A 339 14.19 2.15 19.23
N GLU A 340 14.07 2.02 17.91
CA GLU A 340 12.96 1.30 17.28
C GLU A 340 13.12 -0.22 17.35
N SER A 341 12.09 -0.88 17.87
CA SER A 341 12.04 -2.34 17.97
C SER A 341 11.64 -3.01 16.65
N GLU A 342 10.76 -2.37 15.86
CA GLU A 342 10.25 -2.91 14.61
C GLU A 342 11.30 -2.73 13.51
N PHE A 343 11.82 -3.85 13.01
CA PHE A 343 12.92 -3.88 12.03
C PHE A 343 12.65 -2.99 10.82
N GLU A 344 11.45 -3.05 10.22
CA GLU A 344 11.17 -2.28 9.00
C GLU A 344 11.09 -0.78 9.24
N VAL A 345 10.61 -0.36 10.41
CA VAL A 345 10.59 1.06 10.78
C VAL A 345 12.03 1.55 10.99
N ARG A 346 12.85 0.76 11.70
CA ARG A 346 14.26 1.07 11.95
C ARG A 346 15.06 1.17 10.64
N LEU A 347 14.88 0.19 9.76
CA LEU A 347 15.52 0.13 8.44
C LEU A 347 15.14 1.35 7.60
N GLN A 348 13.86 1.70 7.55
CA GLN A 348 13.38 2.87 6.80
C GLN A 348 13.93 4.18 7.37
N ALA A 349 14.07 4.30 8.70
CA ALA A 349 14.69 5.46 9.34
C ALA A 349 16.20 5.55 9.07
N GLU A 350 16.93 4.43 9.14
CA GLU A 350 18.36 4.35 8.77
C GLU A 350 18.60 4.80 7.34
N MET A 351 17.71 4.41 6.41
CA MET A 351 17.74 4.86 5.03
C MET A 351 17.53 6.37 4.91
N ALA A 352 16.58 6.92 5.67
CA ALA A 352 16.31 8.36 5.70
C ALA A 352 17.52 9.15 6.21
N VAL A 353 18.12 8.72 7.32
CA VAL A 353 19.36 9.32 7.88
C VAL A 353 20.48 9.27 6.84
N ALA A 354 20.74 8.10 6.26
CA ALA A 354 21.81 7.92 5.29
C ALA A 354 21.62 8.81 4.05
N ARG A 355 20.39 8.99 3.58
CA ARG A 355 20.07 9.88 2.45
C ARG A 355 20.36 11.34 2.80
N ILE A 356 19.91 11.80 3.97
CA ILE A 356 20.11 13.18 4.43
C ILE A 356 21.61 13.47 4.63
N GLU A 357 22.34 12.59 5.32
CA GLU A 357 23.75 12.82 5.67
C GLU A 357 24.72 12.71 4.47
N ARG A 358 24.46 11.81 3.53
CA ARG A 358 25.36 11.62 2.37
C ARG A 358 25.13 12.65 1.27
N GLY A 359 24.09 13.47 1.38
CA GLY A 359 23.77 14.50 0.39
C GLY A 359 23.63 13.95 -1.03
N GLU A 360 23.24 12.69 -1.18
CA GLU A 360 23.08 12.10 -2.51
C GLU A 360 21.91 12.78 -3.22
N GLU A 361 22.17 13.19 -4.47
CA GLU A 361 21.25 13.63 -5.52
C GLU A 361 20.19 12.56 -5.86
N ALA A 362 19.46 12.03 -4.87
CA ALA A 362 18.19 11.38 -5.08
C ALA A 362 17.20 12.50 -5.35
N ALA A 363 17.08 12.83 -6.63
CA ALA A 363 16.14 13.78 -7.17
C ALA A 363 14.79 13.68 -6.43
N GLY A 364 14.23 14.85 -6.12
CA GLY A 364 12.95 15.02 -5.46
C GLY A 364 11.86 14.08 -5.98
N SER A 365 10.82 13.89 -5.18
CA SER A 365 9.69 13.00 -5.52
C SER A 365 9.26 13.18 -6.99
N VAL A 366 8.75 12.12 -7.63
CA VAL A 366 8.20 12.19 -9.00
C VAL A 366 7.28 13.40 -9.16
N TRP A 367 6.58 13.79 -8.09
CA TRP A 367 5.79 15.02 -8.01
C TRP A 367 6.63 16.31 -8.01
N GLN A 368 7.70 16.44 -7.21
CA GLN A 368 8.61 17.59 -7.26
C GLN A 368 9.30 17.73 -8.63
N GLN A 369 9.59 16.63 -9.32
CA GLN A 369 10.08 16.65 -10.70
C GLN A 369 8.99 17.12 -11.67
N MET A 370 7.73 16.67 -11.49
CA MET A 370 6.58 17.09 -12.30
C MET A 370 6.22 18.57 -12.10
N THR A 371 6.28 19.09 -10.87
CA THR A 371 5.98 20.50 -10.54
C THR A 371 7.04 21.43 -11.11
N LYS A 372 8.33 21.09 -10.96
CA LYS A 372 9.43 21.84 -11.60
C LYS A 372 9.35 21.84 -13.14
N MET A 373 8.91 20.73 -13.74
CA MET A 373 8.68 20.67 -15.19
C MET A 373 7.49 21.52 -15.67
N ARG A 374 6.47 21.75 -14.83
CA ARG A 374 5.34 22.61 -15.15
C ARG A 374 5.67 24.10 -15.02
N GLU A 375 6.47 24.46 -14.02
CA GLU A 375 6.90 25.85 -13.80
C GLU A 375 7.92 26.31 -14.85
N GLY A 376 8.82 25.42 -15.30
CA GLY A 376 9.82 25.73 -16.33
C GLY A 376 9.31 25.77 -17.80
N GLN A 377 8.03 25.51 -18.05
CA GLN A 377 7.41 25.60 -19.39
C GLN A 377 6.60 26.88 -19.59
N SER A 378 6.59 27.79 -18.61
CA SER A 378 5.83 29.05 -18.65
C SER A 378 6.70 30.31 -18.80
N GLU A 379 8.00 30.16 -19.13
CA GLU A 379 8.90 31.28 -19.47
C GLU A 379 9.26 31.33 -20.95
#